data_AF-A0A954V0K5-F1
#
_entry.id   AF-A0A954V0K5-F1
#
_cell.length_a   1.000
_cell.length_b   1.000
_cell.length_c   1.000
_cell.angle_alpha   90.00
_cell.angle_beta   90.00
_cell.angle_gamma   90.00
#
_symmetry.space_group_name_H-M   'P 1'
#
loop_
_entity.id
_entity.type
_entity.pdbx_description
1 polymer ?
#
loop_
_entity_poly.entity_id
_entity_poly.type
_entity_poly.pdbx_seq_one_letter_code
_entity_poly.pdbx_strand_id
1 'polypeptide(L)'
;MFPGQITTHASDALEEDLLPEERVNIAVYENCNRSVVHIATRSAAMESFHQLSVREGSGSGSVLDNRGMILTNHHVVDGAKEISVSLFNGLAYPAVLVGQDPDT
;
A
#
# COMPACT_ATOMS: atom_id res chain seq x y z
N MET A 1 37.25 3.27 37.17
CA MET A 1 37.34 3.83 35.80
C MET A 1 36.84 2.76 34.86
N PHE A 2 35.56 2.82 34.49
CA PHE A 2 34.94 1.82 33.60
C PHE A 2 35.14 2.29 32.16
N PRO A 3 35.63 1.43 31.24
CA PRO A 3 35.70 1.80 29.83
C PRO A 3 34.27 1.94 29.27
N GLY A 4 34.03 3.05 28.59
CA GLY A 4 32.73 3.40 28.02
C GLY A 4 32.24 2.36 27.01
N GLN A 5 30.97 2.00 27.13
CA GLN A 5 30.27 1.21 26.12
C GLN A 5 30.21 2.01 24.82
N ILE A 6 30.80 1.45 23.75
CA ILE A 6 30.47 1.86 22.39
C ILE A 6 29.17 1.14 22.05
N THR A 7 28.04 1.82 22.23
CA THR A 7 26.78 1.39 21.64
C THR A 7 26.81 1.77 20.17
N THR A 8 27.47 0.96 19.34
CA THR A 8 27.30 1.04 17.89
C THR A 8 25.86 0.64 17.59
N HIS A 9 25.04 1.61 17.23
CA HIS A 9 23.73 1.34 16.67
C HIS A 9 23.95 0.59 15.36
N ALA A 10 23.36 -0.60 15.21
CA ALA A 10 23.51 -1.44 14.03
C ALA A 10 23.07 -0.75 12.72
N SER A 11 22.41 0.42 12.79
CA SER A 11 22.06 1.27 11.66
C SER A 11 23.24 2.09 11.11
N ASP A 12 24.19 2.53 11.94
CA ASP A 12 25.33 3.35 11.49
C ASP A 12 26.32 2.56 10.64
N ALA A 13 26.48 1.26 10.93
CA ALA A 13 27.40 0.39 10.20
C ALA A 13 26.92 0.04 8.78
N LEU A 14 25.64 0.30 8.46
CA LEU A 14 25.08 0.06 7.14
C LEU A 14 25.24 1.26 6.20
N GLU A 15 25.50 2.47 6.72
CA GLU A 15 25.60 3.68 5.89
C GLU A 15 26.96 3.87 5.22
N GLU A 16 28.05 3.36 5.82
CA GLU A 16 29.42 3.57 5.29
C GLU A 16 29.76 2.74 4.04
N ASP A 17 29.00 1.67 3.76
CA ASP A 17 29.25 0.73 2.64
C ASP A 17 28.17 0.75 1.54
N LEU A 18 27.34 1.80 1.45
CA LEU A 18 26.32 1.90 0.39
C LEU A 18 26.87 2.52 -0.89
N LEU A 19 26.54 1.90 -2.02
CA LEU A 19 26.72 2.52 -3.32
C LEU A 19 25.83 3.76 -3.45
N PRO A 20 26.24 4.77 -4.23
CA PRO A 20 25.42 5.96 -4.45
C PRO A 20 23.99 5.67 -4.93
N GLU A 21 23.81 4.62 -5.74
CA GLU A 21 22.51 4.19 -6.26
C GLU A 21 21.62 3.58 -5.17
N GLU A 22 22.19 2.81 -4.25
CA GLU A 22 21.47 2.21 -3.13
C GLU A 22 20.96 3.30 -2.19
N ARG A 23 21.79 4.32 -1.91
CA ARG A 23 21.38 5.50 -1.15
C ARG A 23 20.19 6.22 -1.78
N VAL A 24 20.17 6.34 -3.10
CA VAL A 24 19.03 6.96 -3.81
C VAL A 24 17.78 6.10 -3.68
N ASN A 25 17.87 4.79 -3.89
CA ASN A 25 16.72 3.89 -3.77
C ASN A 25 16.14 3.87 -2.35
N ILE A 26 17.01 3.83 -1.33
CA ILE A 26 16.61 3.90 0.08
C ILE A 26 15.92 5.24 0.35
N ALA A 27 16.51 6.36 -0.08
CA ALA A 27 15.91 7.68 0.10
C ALA A 27 14.54 7.80 -0.58
N VAL A 28 14.36 7.24 -1.78
CA VAL A 28 13.06 7.21 -2.46
C VAL A 28 12.06 6.36 -1.66
N TYR A 29 12.46 5.19 -1.19
CA TYR A 29 11.61 4.33 -0.38
C TYR A 29 11.17 5.02 0.91
N GLU A 30 12.09 5.54 1.70
CA GLU A 30 11.80 6.19 2.99
C GLU A 30 10.86 7.39 2.84
N ASN A 31 11.01 8.16 1.76
CA ASN A 31 10.17 9.32 1.51
C ASN A 31 8.77 8.96 0.99
N CYS A 32 8.63 7.83 0.28
CA CYS A 32 7.39 7.50 -0.44
C CYS A 32 6.57 6.37 0.19
N ASN A 33 7.17 5.48 0.99
CA ASN A 33 6.54 4.23 1.44
C ASN A 33 5.20 4.45 2.16
N ARG A 34 5.08 5.51 2.98
CA ARG A 34 3.87 5.81 3.76
C ARG A 34 2.68 6.25 2.91
N SER A 35 2.92 6.65 1.67
CA SER A 35 1.90 7.10 0.73
C SER A 35 1.30 5.95 -0.08
N VAL A 36 1.89 4.76 -0.03
CA VAL A 36 1.39 3.56 -0.70
C VAL A 36 0.42 2.82 0.23
N VAL A 37 -0.70 2.37 -0.34
CA VAL A 37 -1.74 1.65 0.39
C VAL A 37 -2.03 0.30 -0.25
N HIS A 38 -2.46 -0.66 0.56
CA HIS A 38 -3.01 -1.92 0.08
C HIS A 38 -4.52 -1.80 -0.09
N ILE A 39 -5.05 -2.32 -1.18
CA ILE A 39 -6.49 -2.29 -1.50
C ILE A 39 -6.98 -3.73 -1.61
N ALA A 40 -7.98 -4.07 -0.82
CA ALA A 40 -8.69 -5.34 -0.89
C ALA A 40 -10.14 -5.08 -1.34
N THR A 41 -10.64 -5.89 -2.27
CA THR A 41 -12.00 -5.78 -2.78
C THR A 41 -12.75 -7.09 -2.65
N ARG A 42 -14.07 -7.01 -2.47
CA ARG A 42 -14.97 -8.16 -2.53
C ARG A 42 -16.10 -7.86 -3.50
N SER A 43 -16.40 -8.78 -4.39
CA SER A 43 -17.54 -8.71 -5.31
C SER A 43 -18.39 -9.98 -5.22
N ALA A 44 -19.69 -9.83 -5.47
CA ALA A 44 -20.60 -10.98 -5.54
C ALA A 44 -20.69 -11.42 -7.01
N ALA A 45 -20.35 -12.67 -7.29
CA ALA A 45 -20.53 -13.29 -8.59
C ALA A 45 -21.71 -14.25 -8.54
N MET A 46 -22.60 -14.13 -9.52
CA MET A 46 -23.68 -15.08 -9.73
C MET A 46 -23.19 -16.11 -10.74
N GLU A 47 -22.93 -17.33 -10.29
CA GLU A 47 -22.54 -18.40 -11.22
C GLU A 47 -23.77 -19.08 -11.84
N SER A 48 -23.56 -19.79 -12.95
CA SER A 48 -24.58 -20.38 -13.84
C SER A 48 -25.53 -21.41 -13.18
N PHE A 49 -25.51 -21.55 -11.86
CA PHE A 49 -26.33 -22.51 -11.11
C PHE A 49 -26.73 -21.99 -9.71
N HIS A 50 -27.41 -20.84 -9.63
CA HIS A 50 -28.01 -20.28 -8.39
C HIS A 50 -27.11 -20.19 -7.15
N GLN A 51 -25.78 -20.31 -7.30
CA GLN A 51 -24.83 -20.25 -6.22
C GLN A 51 -24.12 -18.90 -6.27
N LEU A 52 -24.33 -18.10 -5.23
CA LEU A 52 -23.63 -16.83 -5.06
C LEU A 52 -22.22 -17.12 -4.56
N SER A 53 -21.20 -16.81 -5.35
CA SER A 53 -19.80 -16.89 -4.95
C SER A 53 -19.27 -15.49 -4.64
N VAL A 54 -18.40 -15.38 -3.63
CA VAL A 54 -17.69 -14.13 -3.32
C VAL A 54 -16.34 -14.20 -4.03
N ARG A 55 -16.04 -13.20 -4.86
CA ARG A 55 -14.73 -13.03 -5.47
C ARG A 55 -13.98 -11.97 -4.70
N GLU A 56 -12.74 -12.26 -4.36
CA GLU A 56 -11.84 -11.33 -3.69
C GLU A 56 -10.82 -10.77 -4.68
N GLY A 57 -10.50 -9.49 -4.56
CA GLY A 57 -9.47 -8.80 -5.32
C GLY A 57 -8.45 -8.16 -4.39
N SER A 58 -7.22 -7.99 -4.89
CA SER A 58 -6.13 -7.36 -4.16
C SER A 58 -5.34 -6.47 -5.12
N GLY A 59 -4.95 -5.29 -4.65
CA GLY A 59 -4.22 -4.31 -5.41
C GLY A 59 -3.50 -3.30 -4.51
N SER A 60 -2.93 -2.29 -5.13
CA SER A 60 -2.27 -1.18 -4.46
C SER A 60 -2.85 0.14 -4.91
N GLY A 61 -2.63 1.18 -4.11
CA GLY A 61 -2.95 2.55 -4.49
C GLY A 61 -1.97 3.54 -3.88
N SER A 62 -2.19 4.82 -4.17
CA SER A 62 -1.42 5.92 -3.59
C SER A 62 -2.35 6.99 -3.04
N VAL A 63 -1.99 7.54 -1.88
CA VAL A 63 -2.69 8.67 -1.27
C VAL A 63 -2.36 9.94 -2.06
N LEU A 64 -3.40 10.65 -2.50
CA LEU A 64 -3.27 11.90 -3.26
C LEU A 64 -3.32 13.15 -2.38
N ASP A 65 -4.11 13.11 -1.31
CA ASP A 65 -4.31 14.26 -0.42
C ASP A 65 -4.64 13.86 1.03
N ASN A 66 -4.63 14.86 1.92
CA ASN A 66 -4.95 14.69 3.34
C ASN A 66 -6.45 14.52 3.63
N ARG A 67 -7.31 14.51 2.60
CA ARG A 67 -8.74 14.24 2.73
C ARG A 67 -9.05 12.75 2.58
N GLY A 68 -8.04 11.95 2.22
CA GLY A 68 -8.17 10.51 2.04
C GLY A 68 -8.47 10.09 0.61
N MET A 69 -8.19 10.95 -0.39
CA MET A 69 -8.29 10.55 -1.80
C MET A 69 -7.18 9.55 -2.14
N ILE A 70 -7.56 8.43 -2.76
CA ILE A 70 -6.64 7.36 -3.17
C ILE A 70 -6.80 7.11 -4.66
N LEU A 71 -5.66 7.02 -5.35
CA LEU A 71 -5.60 6.60 -6.75
C LEU A 71 -5.25 5.11 -6.83
N THR A 72 -5.95 4.39 -7.71
CA THR A 72 -5.63 3.00 -8.08
C THR A 72 -6.05 2.75 -9.52
N ASN A 73 -5.69 1.59 -10.05
CA ASN A 73 -6.13 1.17 -11.38
C ASN A 73 -7.62 0.80 -11.35
N HIS A 74 -8.33 1.13 -12.43
CA HIS A 74 -9.75 0.81 -12.60
C HIS A 74 -10.06 -0.67 -12.32
N HIS A 75 -9.29 -1.60 -12.90
CA HIS A 75 -9.52 -3.04 -12.76
C HIS A 75 -9.41 -3.57 -11.32
N VAL A 76 -8.80 -2.81 -10.39
CA VAL A 76 -8.70 -3.21 -8.97
C VAL A 76 -10.06 -3.06 -8.29
N VAL A 77 -10.83 -2.03 -8.67
CA VAL A 77 -12.09 -1.64 -8.04
C VAL A 77 -13.32 -1.94 -8.89
N ASP A 78 -13.12 -2.32 -10.16
CA ASP A 78 -14.22 -2.66 -11.06
C ASP A 78 -15.08 -3.81 -10.51
N GLY A 79 -16.40 -3.61 -10.53
CA GLY A 79 -17.39 -4.56 -9.99
C GLY A 79 -17.30 -4.81 -8.46
N ALA A 80 -16.42 -4.14 -7.72
CA ALA A 80 -16.29 -4.30 -6.28
C ALA A 80 -17.58 -3.84 -5.55
N LYS A 81 -18.01 -4.64 -4.58
CA LYS A 81 -19.12 -4.32 -3.66
C LYS A 81 -18.61 -3.77 -2.34
N GLU A 82 -17.46 -4.25 -1.91
CA GLU A 82 -16.75 -3.74 -0.74
C GLU A 82 -15.30 -3.42 -1.13
N ILE A 83 -14.79 -2.30 -0.61
CA ILE A 83 -13.41 -1.87 -0.79
C ILE A 83 -12.85 -1.56 0.60
N SER A 84 -11.73 -2.18 0.94
CA SER A 84 -10.98 -1.93 2.18
C SER A 84 -9.58 -1.46 1.82
N VAL A 85 -9.13 -0.40 2.47
CA VAL A 85 -7.80 0.17 2.29
C VAL A 85 -7.00 0.01 3.56
N SER A 86 -5.84 -0.63 3.47
CA SER A 86 -4.87 -0.72 4.57
C SER A 86 -3.74 0.27 4.37
N LEU A 87 -3.49 1.11 5.38
CA LEU A 87 -2.41 2.10 5.39
C LEU A 87 -1.09 1.50 5.90
N PHE A 88 0.01 2.24 5.76
CA PHE A 88 1.35 1.82 6.18
C PHE A 88 1.47 1.43 7.67
N ASN A 89 0.56 1.93 8.51
CA ASN A 89 0.52 1.63 9.94
C ASN A 89 -0.27 0.34 10.27
N GLY A 90 -0.74 -0.39 9.26
CA GLY A 90 -1.50 -1.63 9.41
C GLY A 90 -2.98 -1.44 9.71
N LEU A 91 -3.48 -0.20 9.84
CA LEU A 91 -4.89 0.07 10.03
C LEU A 91 -5.64 0.00 8.69
N ALA A 92 -6.82 -0.62 8.73
CA ALA A 92 -7.70 -0.78 7.57
C ALA A 92 -8.98 0.04 7.71
N TYR A 93 -9.43 0.64 6.61
CA TYR A 93 -10.61 1.50 6.55
C TYR A 93 -11.49 1.14 5.35
N PRO A 94 -12.82 1.17 5.50
CA PRO A 94 -13.72 1.06 4.36
C PRO A 94 -13.54 2.26 3.44
N ALA A 95 -13.51 2.02 2.13
CA ALA A 95 -13.39 3.05 1.12
C ALA A 95 -14.63 3.07 0.21
N VAL A 96 -14.85 4.24 -0.40
CA VAL A 96 -15.96 4.46 -1.33
C VAL A 96 -15.36 4.88 -2.67
N LEU A 97 -15.89 4.31 -3.75
CA LEU A 97 -15.54 4.73 -5.10
C LEU A 97 -16.03 6.17 -5.35
N VAL A 98 -15.09 7.09 -5.60
CA VAL A 98 -15.41 8.49 -5.90
C VAL A 98 -15.63 8.70 -7.40
N GLY A 99 -14.85 8.02 -8.24
CA GLY A 99 -14.95 8.06 -9.70
C GLY A 99 -14.01 7.03 -10.32
N GLN A 100 -14.26 6.68 -11.58
CA GLN A 100 -13.44 5.76 -12.34
C GLN A 100 -13.40 6.17 -13.82
N ASP A 101 -12.29 5.83 -14.48
CA ASP A 101 -12.10 6.02 -15.91
C ASP A 101 -11.82 4.64 -16.55
N PRO A 102 -12.82 4.01 -17.18
CA PRO A 102 -12.68 2.68 -17.78
C PRO A 102 -12.03 2.70 -19.18
N ASP A 103 -11.91 3.87 -19.81
CA ASP A 103 -11.44 3.99 -21.20
C ASP A 103 -9.92 4.17 -21.26
N THR A 104 -9.19 3.05 -21.17
CA THR A 104 -7.83 2.86 -21.72
C THR A 104 -7.59 1.38 -22.02
#